data_AF-A0A8T2TIW0-F1
#
_entry.id   AF-A0A8T2TIW0-F1
#
_cell.length_a   1.000
_cell.length_b   1.000
_cell.length_c   1.000
_cell.angle_alpha   90.00
_cell.angle_beta   90.00
_cell.angle_gamma   90.00
#
_symmetry.space_group_name_H-M   'P 1'
#
loop_
_entity.id
_entity.type
_entity.pdbx_description
1 polymer ?
#
loop_
_entity_poly.entity_id
_entity_poly.type
_entity_poly.pdbx_seq_one_letter_code
_entity_poly.pdbx_strand_id
1 'polypeptide(L)'
;MSVPDGEGSTPDNLHPVENAPIHNLSDGSASGSMSDGEGSTPDNLHPVENAPIHNLSDGSASGSMSLLDGEGSTPDELHPVEYAPIHNLSDGSVSGYQSLYSSFFGSHLNLGDGSGINLSSSAINVIISVLVAFGIFLVTVFIILTVMLSACEQKHSVMFNDSSISKHCISYRLNLELNNIQESAVPSECLYHFSHYVHGDQYIKDFEAVIQSARNYLKGLKTCSNENYTLVLDIDETALSNFLSPTQRVETFMSATPIKGSQSIPLVPMLDLYNELSAANWHIIFLSERPTSAQNATVKDLLSAGFTRWTLLILRSENEASMTVKEYKSKKRMELEQKGYHIKSVIGDQWSDITGPATGDQRFKLPNPIYQVL
;
A
#
# COMPACT_ATOMS: atom_id res chain seq x y z
N MET A 1 30.43 -27.08 -63.59
CA MET A 1 29.05 -27.57 -63.73
C MET A 1 28.36 -27.31 -62.40
N SER A 2 27.37 -26.43 -62.42
CA SER A 2 26.22 -26.22 -61.51
C SER A 2 26.34 -26.45 -59.98
N VAL A 3 26.00 -25.38 -59.23
CA VAL A 3 25.53 -25.28 -57.81
C VAL A 3 24.11 -25.95 -57.73
N PRO A 4 23.46 -26.33 -56.58
CA PRO A 4 23.54 -25.65 -55.28
C PRO A 4 23.16 -26.39 -53.93
N ASP A 5 23.18 -25.57 -52.85
CA ASP A 5 22.34 -25.48 -51.62
C ASP A 5 22.40 -26.40 -50.38
N GLY A 6 22.32 -25.72 -49.20
CA GLY A 6 21.73 -26.18 -47.92
C GLY A 6 22.65 -26.12 -46.68
N GLU A 7 22.78 -24.99 -45.97
CA GLU A 7 21.99 -24.51 -44.80
C GLU A 7 22.44 -25.02 -43.40
N GLY A 8 22.68 -24.07 -42.49
CA GLY A 8 22.95 -24.30 -41.06
C GLY A 8 23.29 -22.99 -40.33
N SER A 9 22.28 -22.41 -39.66
CA SER A 9 22.20 -21.07 -39.08
C SER A 9 22.84 -20.89 -37.69
N THR A 10 23.33 -19.67 -37.42
CA THR A 10 23.67 -19.13 -36.09
C THR A 10 22.88 -17.84 -35.83
N PRO A 11 22.57 -17.45 -34.57
CA PRO A 11 21.62 -16.39 -34.27
C PRO A 11 22.23 -14.99 -34.32
N ASP A 12 21.48 -14.05 -34.90
CA ASP A 12 21.83 -12.65 -35.08
C ASP A 12 21.76 -11.84 -33.77
N ASN A 13 22.83 -11.05 -33.57
CA ASN A 13 22.94 -9.97 -32.60
C ASN A 13 22.13 -8.75 -33.06
N LEU A 14 21.22 -8.28 -32.22
CA LEU A 14 20.55 -6.98 -32.38
C LEU A 14 21.48 -5.85 -31.96
N HIS A 15 21.95 -5.08 -32.93
CA HIS A 15 22.59 -3.78 -32.75
C HIS A 15 21.55 -2.66 -32.49
N PRO A 16 21.88 -1.62 -31.71
CA PRO A 16 21.02 -0.46 -31.52
C PRO A 16 21.07 0.48 -32.73
N VAL A 17 19.91 0.95 -33.18
CA VAL A 17 19.79 1.94 -34.25
C VAL A 17 20.06 3.34 -33.69
N GLU A 18 21.08 3.98 -34.25
CA GLU A 18 21.49 5.36 -34.01
C GLU A 18 20.85 6.31 -35.03
N ASN A 19 20.63 7.56 -34.61
CA ASN A 19 20.37 8.79 -35.40
C ASN A 19 18.92 9.15 -35.80
N ALA A 20 18.42 10.20 -35.12
CA ALA A 20 17.50 11.19 -35.71
C ALA A 20 18.11 12.61 -35.55
N PRO A 21 17.95 13.54 -36.52
CA PRO A 21 18.77 14.75 -36.61
C PRO A 21 18.33 15.87 -35.66
N ILE A 22 19.33 16.54 -35.08
CA ILE A 22 19.20 17.78 -34.29
C ILE A 22 19.14 18.97 -35.26
N HIS A 23 18.02 19.70 -35.28
CA HIS A 23 17.96 21.05 -35.85
C HIS A 23 18.05 22.09 -34.73
N ASN A 24 19.21 22.73 -34.62
CA ASN A 24 19.38 24.01 -33.96
C ASN A 24 18.75 25.10 -34.83
N LEU A 25 17.85 25.91 -34.27
CA LEU A 25 17.57 27.23 -34.81
C LEU A 25 17.54 28.27 -33.68
N SER A 26 18.26 29.34 -33.98
CA SER A 26 18.66 30.50 -33.21
C SER A 26 17.58 31.56 -33.06
N ASP A 27 17.78 32.40 -32.05
CA ASP A 27 17.00 33.60 -31.71
C ASP A 27 16.75 34.55 -32.89
N GLY A 28 15.54 35.09 -32.94
CA GLY A 28 15.12 36.16 -33.84
C GLY A 28 14.16 37.10 -33.13
N SER A 29 14.73 38.15 -32.52
CA SER A 29 14.01 39.29 -31.95
C SER A 29 13.33 40.10 -33.07
N ALA A 30 12.04 40.40 -32.92
CA ALA A 30 11.38 41.43 -33.72
C ALA A 30 10.46 42.28 -32.83
N SER A 31 10.94 43.49 -32.55
CA SER A 31 10.20 44.64 -32.04
C SER A 31 9.30 45.22 -33.12
N GLY A 32 8.04 45.53 -32.78
CA GLY A 32 7.13 46.30 -33.65
C GLY A 32 5.97 46.91 -32.85
N SER A 33 6.02 48.23 -32.69
CA SER A 33 5.11 49.08 -31.92
C SER A 33 3.85 49.52 -32.70
N MET A 34 2.73 49.58 -31.97
CA MET A 34 1.55 50.49 -32.02
C MET A 34 1.17 51.24 -33.31
N SER A 35 -0.12 51.19 -33.67
CA SER A 35 -0.99 52.38 -33.76
C SER A 35 -2.48 52.01 -33.91
N ASP A 36 -3.31 52.98 -33.53
CA ASP A 36 -4.70 52.91 -33.06
C ASP A 36 -5.79 52.76 -34.14
N GLY A 37 -7.00 52.38 -33.69
CA GLY A 37 -8.24 52.48 -34.47
C GLY A 37 -9.49 52.30 -33.60
N GLU A 38 -10.21 53.40 -33.37
CA GLU A 38 -11.39 53.55 -32.53
C GLU A 38 -12.66 52.82 -33.03
N GLY A 39 -13.52 52.43 -32.07
CA GLY A 39 -14.94 52.79 -32.07
C GLY A 39 -15.95 51.81 -32.68
N SER A 40 -16.72 51.11 -31.83
CA SER A 40 -18.17 51.32 -31.62
C SER A 40 -18.86 50.11 -30.96
N THR A 41 -19.55 50.36 -29.85
CA THR A 41 -20.58 49.50 -29.23
C THR A 41 -21.95 49.80 -29.86
N PRO A 42 -22.93 48.89 -29.73
CA PRO A 42 -23.94 49.14 -28.69
C PRO A 42 -24.43 47.89 -27.94
N ASP A 43 -24.96 48.17 -26.75
CA ASP A 43 -25.64 47.30 -25.80
C ASP A 43 -26.79 46.47 -26.39
N ASN A 44 -27.03 45.28 -25.82
CA ASN A 44 -28.37 44.77 -25.55
C ASN A 44 -28.34 43.68 -24.46
N LEU A 45 -28.87 44.05 -23.29
CA LEU A 45 -29.32 43.17 -22.21
C LEU A 45 -30.73 42.65 -22.52
N HIS A 46 -31.01 41.36 -22.28
CA HIS A 46 -32.21 40.91 -21.57
C HIS A 46 -32.08 39.41 -21.14
N PRO A 47 -32.75 39.01 -20.05
CA PRO A 47 -32.46 37.79 -19.30
C PRO A 47 -33.33 36.59 -19.72
N VAL A 48 -32.85 35.37 -19.46
CA VAL A 48 -33.69 34.16 -19.49
C VAL A 48 -33.69 33.50 -18.12
N GLU A 49 -34.85 33.58 -17.49
CA GLU A 49 -35.32 32.81 -16.34
C GLU A 49 -35.97 31.51 -16.85
N ASN A 50 -35.57 30.35 -16.32
CA ASN A 50 -36.46 29.32 -15.75
C ASN A 50 -35.72 28.01 -15.41
N ALA A 51 -35.97 27.54 -14.19
CA ALA A 51 -35.35 26.43 -13.46
C ALA A 51 -35.95 25.03 -13.83
N PRO A 52 -35.59 23.90 -13.17
CA PRO A 52 -35.91 23.69 -11.75
C PRO A 52 -34.78 23.10 -10.87
N ILE A 53 -34.82 23.60 -9.64
CA ILE A 53 -34.21 23.12 -8.41
C ILE A 53 -34.80 21.73 -8.08
N HIS A 54 -33.94 20.73 -7.82
CA HIS A 54 -34.37 19.50 -7.17
C HIS A 54 -34.30 19.66 -5.65
N ASN A 55 -35.47 19.50 -5.04
CA ASN A 55 -35.71 19.52 -3.60
C ASN A 55 -34.88 18.48 -2.84
N LEU A 56 -34.34 18.94 -1.71
CA LEU A 56 -34.09 18.15 -0.52
C LEU A 56 -35.38 17.48 -0.06
N SER A 57 -35.30 16.20 0.31
CA SER A 57 -36.32 15.57 1.15
C SER A 57 -35.62 14.92 2.33
N ASP A 58 -35.99 15.40 3.51
CA ASP A 58 -35.64 14.86 4.82
C ASP A 58 -36.23 13.45 4.97
N GLY A 59 -35.42 12.52 5.46
CA GLY A 59 -35.80 11.16 5.79
C GLY A 59 -35.16 10.74 7.10
N SER A 60 -35.53 11.40 8.20
CA SER A 60 -35.31 10.93 9.56
C SER A 60 -36.22 9.73 9.82
N ALA A 61 -35.62 8.55 9.99
CA ALA A 61 -36.28 7.39 10.59
C ALA A 61 -35.47 6.94 11.81
N SER A 62 -35.82 7.53 12.96
CA SER A 62 -35.53 6.99 14.28
C SER A 62 -36.41 5.77 14.52
N GLY A 63 -35.79 4.60 14.65
CA GLY A 63 -36.44 3.34 15.02
C GLY A 63 -35.71 2.70 16.20
N SER A 64 -35.95 3.22 17.40
CA SER A 64 -35.65 2.51 18.64
C SER A 64 -36.82 1.59 18.98
N MET A 65 -36.59 0.29 19.11
CA MET A 65 -37.48 -0.61 19.84
C MET A 65 -36.66 -1.63 20.64
N SER A 66 -36.98 -1.69 21.93
CA SER A 66 -36.32 -2.38 23.02
C SER A 66 -36.75 -3.85 23.14
N LEU A 67 -35.78 -4.67 23.57
CA LEU A 67 -35.84 -5.76 24.56
C LEU A 67 -37.15 -6.52 24.78
N LEU A 68 -37.09 -7.85 24.69
CA LEU A 68 -37.50 -8.77 25.77
C LEU A 68 -36.82 -10.15 25.58
N ASP A 69 -36.62 -10.81 26.73
CA ASP A 69 -35.68 -11.88 27.09
C ASP A 69 -36.01 -13.32 26.61
N GLY A 70 -35.02 -14.22 26.75
CA GLY A 70 -35.22 -15.67 26.75
C GLY A 70 -33.92 -16.49 26.86
N GLU A 71 -33.61 -16.97 28.06
CA GLU A 71 -32.46 -17.78 28.47
C GLU A 71 -32.39 -19.21 27.86
N GLY A 72 -31.18 -19.83 27.86
CA GLY A 72 -31.04 -21.18 28.44
C GLY A 72 -30.39 -22.31 27.63
N SER A 73 -29.15 -22.64 28.02
CA SER A 73 -28.58 -24.00 28.26
C SER A 73 -28.09 -24.93 27.11
N THR A 74 -26.94 -25.54 27.42
CA THR A 74 -26.06 -26.49 26.70
C THR A 74 -26.57 -27.95 26.63
N PRO A 75 -25.88 -28.86 25.90
CA PRO A 75 -26.42 -30.11 25.35
C PRO A 75 -26.03 -31.38 26.14
N ASP A 76 -26.80 -32.46 25.98
CA ASP A 76 -26.35 -33.87 26.10
C ASP A 76 -27.48 -34.82 25.65
N GLU A 77 -27.19 -35.81 24.77
CA GLU A 77 -27.29 -37.25 25.08
C GLU A 77 -27.04 -38.17 23.86
N LEU A 78 -26.27 -39.22 24.14
CA LEU A 78 -25.89 -40.39 23.34
C LEU A 78 -27.04 -41.38 23.10
N HIS A 79 -26.86 -42.33 22.16
CA HIS A 79 -27.13 -43.78 22.39
C HIS A 79 -26.50 -44.69 21.29
N PRO A 80 -26.38 -46.03 21.48
CA PRO A 80 -25.14 -46.81 21.27
C PRO A 80 -25.31 -48.06 20.37
N VAL A 81 -24.24 -48.86 20.15
CA VAL A 81 -24.38 -50.25 19.67
C VAL A 81 -23.37 -51.22 20.33
N GLU A 82 -23.96 -52.26 20.95
CA GLU A 82 -23.50 -53.55 21.51
C GLU A 82 -22.86 -54.53 20.48
N TYR A 83 -22.18 -55.67 20.73
CA TYR A 83 -21.49 -56.38 21.83
C TYR A 83 -20.86 -57.68 21.22
N ALA A 84 -19.71 -58.14 21.77
CA ALA A 84 -19.31 -59.55 22.06
C ALA A 84 -19.09 -60.61 20.93
N PRO A 85 -18.40 -61.78 21.16
CA PRO A 85 -18.13 -62.42 22.46
C PRO A 85 -16.72 -63.03 22.74
N ILE A 86 -16.59 -63.42 24.01
CA ILE A 86 -15.50 -64.05 24.77
C ILE A 86 -15.54 -65.59 24.65
N HIS A 87 -14.41 -66.27 24.84
CA HIS A 87 -14.39 -67.63 25.40
C HIS A 87 -13.51 -67.71 26.66
N ASN A 88 -14.13 -68.22 27.73
CA ASN A 88 -13.62 -68.50 29.07
C ASN A 88 -13.02 -69.93 29.12
N LEU A 89 -12.02 -70.15 29.98
CA LEU A 89 -11.80 -71.43 30.65
C LEU A 89 -11.18 -71.20 32.04
N SER A 90 -11.66 -72.02 32.98
CA SER A 90 -11.63 -71.92 34.44
C SER A 90 -10.43 -72.63 35.09
N ASP A 91 -10.17 -72.23 36.34
CA ASP A 91 -9.67 -72.98 37.53
C ASP A 91 -8.48 -72.25 38.17
N GLY A 92 -8.41 -71.97 39.47
CA GLY A 92 -9.27 -72.25 40.61
C GLY A 92 -8.47 -71.98 41.90
N SER A 93 -8.94 -71.02 42.70
CA SER A 93 -8.81 -70.84 44.16
C SER A 93 -7.45 -70.92 44.89
N VAL A 94 -7.12 -69.92 45.74
CA VAL A 94 -7.43 -69.90 47.20
C VAL A 94 -6.85 -68.62 47.86
N SER A 95 -7.64 -68.05 48.79
CA SER A 95 -7.29 -67.05 49.84
C SER A 95 -6.96 -65.63 49.34
N GLY A 96 -7.54 -64.54 49.82
CA GLY A 96 -8.34 -64.27 51.03
C GLY A 96 -8.12 -62.79 51.38
N TYR A 97 -9.21 -62.10 51.71
CA TYR A 97 -9.36 -60.74 52.23
C TYR A 97 -9.48 -59.54 51.28
N GLN A 98 -10.71 -59.01 51.33
CA GLN A 98 -11.22 -57.74 50.82
C GLN A 98 -10.63 -56.52 51.54
N SER A 99 -10.58 -55.41 50.80
CA SER A 99 -11.19 -54.10 51.11
C SER A 99 -10.27 -52.98 50.62
N LEU A 100 -10.47 -52.51 49.38
CA LEU A 100 -11.28 -51.32 49.05
C LEU A 100 -10.70 -50.01 49.58
N TYR A 101 -9.96 -49.30 48.72
CA TYR A 101 -10.31 -47.94 48.32
C TYR A 101 -9.86 -47.72 46.87
N SER A 102 -10.84 -47.47 46.01
CA SER A 102 -10.72 -47.26 44.58
C SER A 102 -10.76 -45.77 44.23
N SER A 103 -9.84 -45.31 43.40
CA SER A 103 -10.11 -44.32 42.33
C SER A 103 -8.89 -44.27 41.40
N PHE A 104 -8.93 -44.94 40.24
CA PHE A 104 -9.33 -44.38 38.93
C PHE A 104 -8.28 -43.44 38.29
N PHE A 105 -7.18 -44.01 37.78
CA PHE A 105 -6.64 -43.71 36.44
C PHE A 105 -5.73 -44.88 36.05
N GLY A 106 -6.08 -45.57 34.96
CA GLY A 106 -5.30 -46.66 34.43
C GLY A 106 -3.97 -46.16 33.87
N SER A 107 -2.87 -46.64 34.44
CA SER A 107 -1.61 -46.82 33.74
C SER A 107 -1.12 -48.22 34.10
N HIS A 108 -1.21 -49.16 33.15
CA HIS A 108 -0.54 -50.45 33.27
C HIS A 108 0.96 -50.21 33.13
N LEU A 109 1.61 -49.93 34.25
CA LEU A 109 3.06 -50.04 34.37
C LEU A 109 3.37 -51.46 34.81
N ASN A 110 3.62 -52.34 33.83
CA ASN A 110 4.33 -53.59 34.09
C ASN A 110 5.77 -53.22 34.45
N LEU A 111 6.06 -53.00 35.74
CA LEU A 111 7.42 -53.17 36.24
C LEU A 111 7.64 -54.67 36.44
N GLY A 112 8.00 -55.33 35.34
CA GLY A 112 8.88 -56.48 35.44
C GLY A 112 10.20 -56.02 36.06
N ASP A 113 10.75 -56.86 36.93
CA ASP A 113 12.04 -56.73 37.62
C ASP A 113 12.07 -55.75 38.80
N GLY A 114 11.67 -56.25 39.97
CA GLY A 114 12.56 -56.43 41.14
C GLY A 114 13.36 -55.26 41.73
N SER A 115 13.31 -54.04 41.21
CA SER A 115 14.03 -52.88 41.75
C SER A 115 13.05 -51.75 42.10
N GLY A 116 12.11 -52.05 42.99
CA GLY A 116 11.28 -51.01 43.62
C GLY A 116 12.14 -50.19 44.57
N ILE A 117 12.31 -48.90 44.30
CA ILE A 117 12.97 -47.98 45.22
C ILE A 117 12.01 -47.74 46.40
N ASN A 118 12.19 -48.47 47.50
CA ASN A 118 11.45 -48.21 48.74
C ASN A 118 11.96 -46.91 49.37
N LEU A 119 11.31 -45.80 49.04
CA LEU A 119 11.53 -44.52 49.71
C LEU A 119 10.92 -44.60 51.11
N SER A 120 11.67 -44.17 52.12
CA SER A 120 11.12 -44.02 53.47
C SER A 120 10.01 -42.96 53.47
N SER A 121 9.03 -43.08 54.37
CA SER A 121 7.96 -42.07 54.51
C SER A 121 8.53 -40.65 54.69
N SER A 122 9.69 -40.52 55.34
CA SER A 122 10.42 -39.26 55.49
C SER A 122 10.97 -38.73 54.15
N ALA A 123 11.49 -39.60 53.28
CA ALA A 123 12.02 -39.22 51.96
C ALA A 123 10.91 -38.72 51.02
N ILE A 124 9.72 -39.33 51.08
CA ILE A 124 8.55 -38.89 50.30
C ILE A 124 8.14 -37.47 50.70
N ASN A 125 8.09 -37.18 52.00
CA ASN A 125 7.75 -35.84 52.50
C ASN A 125 8.74 -34.76 52.04
N VAL A 126 10.04 -35.10 51.99
CA VAL A 126 11.07 -34.19 51.46
C VAL A 126 10.86 -33.91 49.98
N ILE A 127 10.59 -34.95 49.17
CA ILE A 127 10.36 -34.79 47.73
C ILE A 127 9.11 -33.95 47.46
N ILE A 128 8.00 -34.21 48.17
CA ILE A 128 6.77 -33.42 48.06
C ILE A 128 7.05 -31.96 48.45
N SER A 129 7.78 -31.72 49.54
CA SER A 129 8.13 -30.35 49.96
C SER A 129 8.95 -29.61 48.90
N VAL A 130 9.89 -30.29 48.23
CA VAL A 130 10.70 -29.70 47.15
C VAL A 130 9.84 -29.40 45.92
N LEU A 131 8.94 -30.29 45.53
CA LEU A 131 8.03 -30.08 44.40
C LEU A 131 7.06 -28.93 44.64
N VAL A 132 6.53 -28.80 45.86
CA VAL A 132 5.67 -27.68 46.25
C VAL A 132 6.45 -26.36 46.20
N ALA A 133 7.66 -26.32 46.75
CA ALA A 133 8.50 -25.13 46.71
C ALA A 133 8.85 -24.72 45.26
N PHE A 134 9.16 -25.68 44.40
CA PHE A 134 9.43 -25.44 42.99
C PHE A 134 8.18 -24.95 42.24
N GLY A 135 7.01 -25.51 42.53
CA GLY A 135 5.73 -25.06 41.98
C GLY A 135 5.42 -23.61 42.36
N ILE A 136 5.61 -23.24 43.63
CA ILE A 136 5.45 -21.86 44.10
C ILE A 136 6.43 -20.93 43.37
N PHE A 137 7.69 -21.34 43.23
CA PHE A 137 8.70 -20.56 42.51
C PHE A 137 8.27 -20.29 41.06
N LEU A 138 7.84 -21.31 40.31
CA LEU A 138 7.38 -21.14 38.94
C LEU A 138 6.17 -20.21 38.81
N VAL A 139 5.20 -20.33 39.73
CA VAL A 139 4.04 -19.43 39.76
C VAL A 139 4.46 -17.99 40.04
N THR A 140 5.39 -17.76 40.97
CA THR A 140 5.90 -16.40 41.24
C THR A 140 6.65 -15.81 40.06
N VAL A 141 7.47 -16.60 39.36
CA VAL A 141 8.16 -16.16 38.14
C VAL A 141 7.14 -15.85 37.04
N PHE A 142 6.11 -16.67 36.87
CA PHE A 142 5.06 -16.42 35.89
C PHE A 142 4.28 -15.13 36.20
N ILE A 143 3.93 -14.89 37.46
CA ILE A 143 3.25 -13.64 37.90
C ILE A 143 4.17 -12.43 37.69
N ILE A 144 5.45 -12.52 38.06
CA ILE A 144 6.40 -11.42 37.84
C ILE A 144 6.55 -11.17 36.33
N LEU A 145 6.65 -12.24 35.52
CA LEU A 145 6.77 -12.13 34.07
C LEU A 145 5.52 -11.48 33.47
N THR A 146 4.32 -11.91 33.82
CA THR A 146 3.07 -11.29 33.34
C THR A 146 2.96 -9.84 33.78
N VAL A 147 3.29 -9.50 35.03
CA VAL A 147 3.30 -8.11 35.52
C VAL A 147 4.34 -7.27 34.77
N MET A 148 5.54 -7.80 34.52
CA MET A 148 6.59 -7.11 33.77
C MET A 148 6.22 -6.94 32.29
N LEU A 149 5.57 -7.92 31.67
CA LEU A 149 5.02 -7.83 30.32
C LEU A 149 3.89 -6.79 30.24
N SER A 150 2.95 -6.80 31.18
CA SER A 150 1.88 -5.80 31.26
C SER A 150 2.41 -4.39 31.55
N ALA A 151 3.44 -4.27 32.39
CA ALA A 151 4.12 -3.00 32.64
C ALA A 151 4.91 -2.53 31.40
N CYS A 152 5.42 -3.45 30.59
CA CYS A 152 6.09 -3.12 29.33
C CYS A 152 5.09 -2.70 28.24
N GLU A 153 3.90 -3.28 28.19
CA GLU A 153 2.78 -2.78 27.36
C GLU A 153 2.35 -1.38 27.80
N GLN A 154 2.29 -1.09 29.10
CA GLN A 154 1.99 0.27 29.58
C GLN A 154 3.13 1.27 29.38
N LYS A 155 4.39 0.83 29.26
CA LYS A 155 5.54 1.74 29.09
C LYS A 155 5.67 2.31 27.68
N HIS A 156 4.88 1.82 26.73
CA HIS A 156 4.73 2.41 25.39
C HIS A 156 3.46 3.25 25.21
N SER A 157 2.66 3.42 26.26
CA SER A 157 1.61 4.45 26.30
C SER A 157 2.11 5.65 27.10
N VAL A 158 3.02 6.43 26.50
CA VAL A 158 3.09 7.84 26.87
C VAL A 158 1.79 8.45 26.39
N MET A 159 0.86 8.61 27.33
CA MET A 159 -0.40 9.32 27.16
C MET A 159 -0.09 10.82 26.93
N PHE A 160 0.41 11.14 25.73
CA PHE A 160 0.22 12.46 25.16
C PHE A 160 -1.28 12.68 24.95
N ASN A 161 -1.70 13.91 24.69
CA ASN A 161 -3.10 14.27 24.42
C ASN A 161 -3.55 13.70 23.05
N ASP A 162 -3.55 12.38 22.94
CA ASP A 162 -3.39 11.54 21.74
C ASP A 162 -4.55 11.72 20.77
N SER A 163 -5.78 11.85 21.29
CA SER A 163 -6.96 12.10 20.45
C SER A 163 -6.92 13.48 19.77
N SER A 164 -6.45 14.53 20.48
CA SER A 164 -6.44 15.88 19.92
C SER A 164 -5.32 16.06 18.89
N ILE A 165 -4.11 15.54 19.20
CA ILE A 165 -2.97 15.57 18.28
C ILE A 165 -3.27 14.71 17.05
N SER A 166 -3.82 13.51 17.24
CA SER A 166 -4.24 12.64 16.14
C SER A 166 -5.26 13.33 15.22
N LYS A 167 -6.32 13.95 15.77
CA LYS A 167 -7.31 14.71 14.97
C LYS A 167 -6.70 15.90 14.24
N HIS A 168 -5.78 16.62 14.89
CA HIS A 168 -5.05 17.72 14.28
C HIS A 168 -4.24 17.23 13.07
N CYS A 169 -3.44 16.17 13.24
CA CYS A 169 -2.60 15.62 12.18
C CYS A 169 -3.39 15.00 11.02
N ILE A 170 -4.55 14.39 11.30
CA ILE A 170 -5.49 13.96 10.25
C ILE A 170 -5.96 15.17 9.42
N SER A 171 -6.37 16.24 10.10
CA SER A 171 -6.85 17.47 9.44
C SER A 171 -5.73 18.17 8.68
N TYR A 172 -4.51 18.20 9.24
CA TYR A 172 -3.33 18.76 8.59
C TYR A 172 -3.00 17.98 7.32
N ARG A 173 -2.92 16.63 7.37
CA ARG A 173 -2.71 15.77 6.20
C ARG A 173 -3.73 16.03 5.10
N LEU A 174 -5.02 16.11 5.45
CA LEU A 174 -6.06 16.41 4.48
C LEU A 174 -5.83 17.76 3.79
N ASN A 175 -5.50 18.80 4.56
CA ASN A 175 -5.26 20.14 4.00
C ASN A 175 -3.95 20.24 3.20
N LEU A 176 -2.96 19.40 3.52
CA LEU A 176 -1.75 19.21 2.73
C LEU A 176 -2.10 18.60 1.36
N GLU A 177 -2.89 17.52 1.34
CA GLU A 177 -3.34 16.87 0.10
C GLU A 177 -4.23 17.77 -0.77
N LEU A 178 -5.05 18.61 -0.14
CA LEU A 178 -5.91 19.59 -0.82
C LEU A 178 -5.18 20.86 -1.30
N ASN A 179 -3.87 20.97 -1.07
CA ASN A 179 -3.05 22.16 -1.38
C ASN A 179 -3.45 23.44 -0.62
N ASN A 180 -4.21 23.33 0.47
CA ASN A 180 -4.51 24.46 1.36
C ASN A 180 -3.30 24.85 2.20
N ILE A 181 -2.47 23.85 2.53
CA ILE A 181 -1.17 24.01 3.20
C ILE A 181 -0.09 23.71 2.16
N GLN A 182 0.82 24.67 1.98
CA GLN A 182 1.96 24.61 1.07
C GLN A 182 3.25 24.66 1.88
N GLU A 183 3.53 23.56 2.57
CA GLU A 183 4.71 23.38 3.41
C GLU A 183 5.46 22.14 2.97
N SER A 184 6.76 22.27 2.76
CA SER A 184 7.61 21.17 2.28
C SER A 184 7.94 20.14 3.36
N ALA A 185 7.78 20.48 4.64
CA ALA A 185 8.14 19.63 5.77
C ALA A 185 6.91 19.34 6.66
N VAL A 186 6.79 18.08 7.07
CA VAL A 186 5.75 17.64 8.01
C VAL A 186 6.07 18.16 9.42
N PRO A 187 5.10 18.74 10.16
CA PRO A 187 5.30 19.14 11.55
C PRO A 187 5.77 17.96 12.40
N SER A 188 6.74 18.21 13.28
CA SER A 188 7.39 17.17 14.08
C SER A 188 6.40 16.33 14.90
N GLU A 189 5.35 16.97 15.40
CA GLU A 189 4.24 16.40 16.15
C GLU A 189 3.36 15.45 15.31
N CYS A 190 3.39 15.55 13.98
CA CYS A 190 2.60 14.75 13.06
C CYS A 190 3.39 13.64 12.36
N LEU A 191 4.71 13.59 12.52
CA LEU A 191 5.57 12.57 11.90
C LEU A 191 5.11 11.14 12.21
N TYR A 192 4.76 10.86 13.47
CA TYR A 192 4.26 9.53 13.87
C TYR A 192 2.95 9.20 13.16
N HIS A 193 2.01 10.15 13.09
CA HIS A 193 0.72 9.95 12.43
C HIS A 193 0.89 9.67 10.94
N PHE A 194 1.76 10.43 10.28
CA PHE A 194 1.99 10.29 8.84
C PHE A 194 2.74 8.99 8.51
N SER A 195 3.75 8.62 9.30
CA SER A 195 4.43 7.33 9.20
C SER A 195 3.43 6.18 9.36
N HIS A 196 2.54 6.25 10.36
CA HIS A 196 1.50 5.24 10.56
C HIS A 196 0.49 5.19 9.40
N TYR A 197 0.14 6.34 8.81
CA TYR A 197 -0.73 6.38 7.64
C TYR A 197 -0.08 5.70 6.43
N VAL A 198 1.16 6.06 6.08
CA VAL A 198 1.88 5.52 4.90
C VAL A 198 2.13 4.01 5.01
N HIS A 199 2.42 3.51 6.22
CA HIS A 199 2.65 2.08 6.45
C HIS A 199 1.39 1.30 6.84
N GLY A 200 0.26 1.99 6.97
CA GLY A 200 -1.02 1.40 7.31
C GLY A 200 -1.89 1.16 6.08
N ASP A 201 -2.98 0.43 6.28
CA ASP A 201 -3.90 0.07 5.20
C ASP A 201 -4.58 1.29 4.54
N GLN A 202 -4.67 2.42 5.25
CA GLN A 202 -5.38 3.59 4.75
C GLN A 202 -4.68 4.22 3.55
N TYR A 203 -3.34 4.27 3.53
CA TYR A 203 -2.61 4.83 2.40
C TYR A 203 -2.90 4.07 1.10
N ILE A 204 -2.84 2.73 1.14
CA ILE A 204 -3.14 1.90 -0.03
C ILE A 204 -4.61 2.00 -0.43
N LYS A 205 -5.55 2.08 0.51
CA LYS A 205 -6.98 2.28 0.20
C LYS A 205 -7.24 3.63 -0.49
N ASP A 206 -6.63 4.71 0.01
CA ASP A 206 -6.75 6.04 -0.59
C ASP A 206 -6.12 6.05 -1.99
N PHE A 207 -4.94 5.43 -2.14
CA PHE A 207 -4.25 5.28 -3.41
C PHE A 207 -5.10 4.49 -4.43
N GLU A 208 -5.64 3.34 -4.03
CA GLU A 208 -6.49 2.49 -4.86
C GLU A 208 -7.78 3.19 -5.28
N ALA A 209 -8.40 4.00 -4.40
CA ALA A 209 -9.58 4.77 -4.74
C ALA A 209 -9.33 5.77 -5.89
N VAL A 210 -8.17 6.44 -5.87
CA VAL A 210 -7.74 7.34 -6.96
C VAL A 210 -7.48 6.55 -8.23
N ILE A 211 -6.76 5.43 -8.15
CA ILE A 211 -6.48 4.57 -9.31
C ILE A 211 -7.77 4.00 -9.91
N GLN A 212 -8.74 3.57 -9.10
CA GLN A 212 -10.00 3.06 -9.60
C GLN A 212 -10.81 4.16 -10.30
N SER A 213 -10.76 5.39 -9.79
CA SER A 213 -11.35 6.56 -10.45
C SER A 213 -10.69 6.84 -11.80
N ALA A 214 -9.35 6.78 -11.86
CA ALA A 214 -8.57 6.93 -13.08
C ALA A 214 -8.89 5.81 -14.09
N ARG A 215 -8.92 4.56 -13.64
CA ARG A 215 -9.29 3.38 -14.43
C ARG A 215 -10.66 3.56 -15.08
N ASN A 216 -11.66 3.96 -14.31
CA ASN A 216 -13.03 4.14 -14.81
C ASN A 216 -13.10 5.23 -15.88
N TYR A 217 -12.44 6.37 -15.64
CA TYR A 217 -12.38 7.46 -16.61
C TYR A 217 -11.66 7.03 -17.90
N LEU A 218 -10.45 6.49 -17.79
CA LEU A 218 -9.59 6.15 -18.93
C LEU A 218 -10.19 5.03 -19.79
N LYS A 219 -10.78 3.99 -19.18
CA LYS A 219 -11.49 2.93 -19.91
C LYS A 219 -12.80 3.41 -20.53
N GLY A 220 -13.41 4.45 -19.96
CA GLY A 220 -14.65 5.06 -20.47
C GLY A 220 -14.45 5.92 -21.72
N LEU A 221 -13.20 6.30 -22.03
CA LEU A 221 -12.89 7.06 -23.24
C LEU A 221 -13.10 6.17 -24.46
N LYS A 222 -14.21 6.40 -25.18
CA LYS A 222 -14.51 5.72 -26.45
C LYS A 222 -13.41 6.03 -27.46
N THR A 223 -12.79 4.98 -27.99
CA THR A 223 -11.87 5.04 -29.14
C THR A 223 -12.68 5.34 -30.42
N CYS A 224 -13.15 6.57 -30.56
CA CYS A 224 -13.83 7.03 -31.78
C CYS A 224 -12.84 7.30 -32.93
N SER A 225 -11.54 7.18 -32.67
CA SER A 225 -10.46 7.36 -33.64
C SER A 225 -9.37 6.30 -33.41
N ASN A 226 -8.58 6.01 -34.44
CA ASN A 226 -7.32 5.26 -34.32
C ASN A 226 -6.21 6.12 -33.66
N GLU A 227 -6.57 7.13 -32.86
CA GLU A 227 -5.60 7.96 -32.15
C GLU A 227 -5.11 7.22 -30.92
N ASN A 228 -3.80 7.09 -30.80
CA ASN A 228 -3.19 6.52 -29.61
C ASN A 228 -3.28 7.53 -28.47
N TYR A 229 -4.17 7.28 -27.51
CA TYR A 229 -4.30 8.11 -26.32
C TYR A 229 -3.06 8.05 -25.45
N THR A 230 -2.68 9.20 -24.92
CA THR A 230 -1.49 9.35 -24.08
C THR A 230 -1.88 9.56 -22.63
N LEU A 231 -1.25 8.79 -21.75
CA LEU A 231 -1.24 8.98 -20.31
C LEU A 231 0.17 9.42 -19.90
N VAL A 232 0.28 10.52 -19.16
CA VAL A 232 1.54 10.92 -18.54
C VAL A 232 1.52 10.54 -17.06
N LEU A 233 2.56 9.85 -16.62
CA LEU A 233 2.74 9.37 -15.24
C LEU A 233 4.00 9.97 -14.64
N ASP A 234 3.91 10.43 -13.39
CA ASP A 234 5.11 10.60 -12.57
C ASP A 234 5.69 9.21 -12.15
N ILE A 235 6.89 9.19 -11.57
CA ILE A 235 7.57 7.99 -11.09
C ILE A 235 7.55 7.89 -9.56
N ASP A 236 8.09 8.89 -8.87
CA ASP A 236 8.42 8.80 -7.45
C ASP A 236 7.15 8.99 -6.62
N GLU A 237 6.84 8.05 -5.72
CA GLU A 237 5.57 8.01 -4.96
C GLU A 237 4.30 7.91 -5.83
N THR A 238 4.46 7.71 -7.15
CA THR A 238 3.39 7.53 -8.14
C THR A 238 3.38 6.13 -8.76
N ALA A 239 4.48 5.73 -9.39
CA ALA A 239 4.66 4.39 -9.96
C ALA A 239 5.52 3.52 -9.04
N LEU A 240 6.54 4.13 -8.44
CA LEU A 240 7.52 3.50 -7.56
C LEU A 240 7.49 4.19 -6.20
N SER A 241 7.55 3.44 -5.11
CA SER A 241 7.79 3.99 -3.79
C SER A 241 9.25 3.87 -3.39
N ASN A 242 9.80 4.97 -2.88
CA ASN A 242 11.15 5.08 -2.33
C ASN A 242 11.19 5.01 -0.80
N PHE A 243 10.02 5.10 -0.17
CA PHE A 243 9.86 5.17 1.29
C PHE A 243 9.21 3.93 1.89
N LEU A 244 8.43 3.19 1.10
CA LEU A 244 7.89 1.91 1.54
C LEU A 244 8.99 0.86 1.52
N SER A 245 9.32 0.35 2.71
CA SER A 245 10.12 -0.85 2.87
C SER A 245 9.41 -1.83 3.80
N PRO A 246 9.44 -3.14 3.50
CA PRO A 246 8.96 -4.16 4.44
C PRO A 246 9.67 -4.12 5.80
N THR A 247 10.88 -3.53 5.88
CA THR A 247 11.77 -3.61 7.04
C THR A 247 11.98 -2.28 7.77
N GLN A 248 11.59 -1.13 7.21
CA GLN A 248 11.89 0.20 7.79
C GLN A 248 10.66 1.11 7.78
N ARG A 249 9.93 1.16 8.90
CA ARG A 249 8.64 1.86 8.99
C ARG A 249 8.70 3.31 9.52
N VAL A 250 9.65 3.64 10.39
CA VAL A 250 9.62 4.94 11.12
C VAL A 250 10.85 5.82 10.84
N GLU A 251 12.05 5.23 10.78
CA GLU A 251 13.30 6.00 10.62
C GLU A 251 13.36 6.76 9.28
N THR A 252 12.91 6.13 8.20
CA THR A 252 12.85 6.74 6.86
C THR A 252 11.95 7.97 6.79
N PHE A 253 10.84 7.94 7.55
CA PHE A 253 9.88 9.04 7.56
C PHE A 253 10.42 10.24 8.37
N MET A 254 11.10 9.97 9.48
CA MET A 254 11.66 11.03 10.33
C MET A 254 12.79 11.82 9.65
N SER A 255 13.53 11.21 8.72
CA SER A 255 14.58 11.89 7.98
C SER A 255 14.12 12.52 6.67
N ALA A 256 12.90 12.23 6.20
CA ALA A 256 12.43 12.56 4.85
C ALA A 256 13.43 12.17 3.73
N THR A 257 14.32 11.21 4.01
CA THR A 257 15.31 10.75 3.05
C THR A 257 14.85 9.42 2.46
N PRO A 258 14.85 9.26 1.13
CA PRO A 258 14.68 7.96 0.49
C PRO A 258 15.60 6.90 1.08
N ILE A 259 15.17 5.64 1.08
CA ILE A 259 15.97 4.54 1.62
C ILE A 259 17.20 4.33 0.73
N LYS A 260 18.35 4.79 1.21
CA LYS A 260 19.62 4.70 0.45
C LYS A 260 19.98 3.25 0.17
N GLY A 261 20.21 2.94 -1.10
CA GLY A 261 20.65 1.62 -1.55
C GLY A 261 19.53 0.57 -1.66
N SER A 262 18.29 0.93 -1.35
CA SER A 262 17.13 0.08 -1.59
C SER A 262 16.58 0.30 -2.99
N GLN A 263 16.15 -0.79 -3.62
CA GLN A 263 15.42 -0.76 -4.87
C GLN A 263 14.01 -0.22 -4.62
N SER A 264 13.57 0.78 -5.40
CA SER A 264 12.21 1.29 -5.32
C SER A 264 11.21 0.17 -5.65
N ILE A 265 10.11 0.11 -4.91
CA ILE A 265 9.10 -0.96 -5.07
C ILE A 265 7.91 -0.47 -5.90
N PRO A 266 7.23 -1.33 -6.68
CA PRO A 266 6.03 -0.93 -7.40
C PRO A 266 4.89 -0.57 -6.43
N LEU A 267 4.18 0.51 -6.72
CA LEU A 267 2.86 0.77 -6.17
C LEU A 267 1.85 -0.06 -6.98
N VAL A 268 1.51 -1.24 -6.45
CA VAL A 268 0.78 -2.31 -7.17
C VAL A 268 -0.49 -1.81 -7.89
N PRO A 269 -1.37 -0.99 -7.30
CA PRO A 269 -2.55 -0.51 -8.03
C PRO A 269 -2.19 0.28 -9.31
N MET A 270 -1.10 1.05 -9.30
CA MET A 270 -0.61 1.76 -10.48
C MET A 270 -0.06 0.80 -11.54
N LEU A 271 0.70 -0.22 -11.12
CA LEU A 271 1.22 -1.25 -12.02
C LEU A 271 0.08 -2.00 -12.74
N ASP A 272 -1.00 -2.31 -12.03
CA ASP A 272 -2.18 -2.96 -12.62
C ASP A 272 -2.84 -2.06 -13.67
N LEU A 273 -3.07 -0.77 -13.36
CA LEU A 273 -3.60 0.19 -14.33
C LEU A 273 -2.67 0.34 -15.55
N TYR A 274 -1.36 0.43 -15.32
CA TYR A 274 -0.36 0.51 -16.38
C TYR A 274 -0.45 -0.68 -17.34
N ASN A 275 -0.54 -1.91 -16.81
CA ASN A 275 -0.63 -3.12 -17.62
C ASN A 275 -1.91 -3.17 -18.44
N GLU A 276 -3.05 -2.77 -17.86
CA GLU A 276 -4.33 -2.68 -18.57
C GLU A 276 -4.27 -1.70 -19.74
N LEU A 277 -3.70 -0.51 -19.52
CA LEU A 277 -3.61 0.53 -20.55
C LEU A 277 -2.57 0.18 -21.62
N SER A 278 -1.45 -0.42 -21.23
CA SER A 278 -0.44 -0.91 -22.17
C SER A 278 -1.01 -1.99 -23.09
N ALA A 279 -1.80 -2.93 -22.56
CA ALA A 279 -2.52 -3.94 -23.35
C ALA A 279 -3.56 -3.33 -24.31
N ALA A 280 -4.11 -2.17 -23.95
CA ALA A 280 -5.03 -1.40 -24.78
C ALA A 280 -4.32 -0.40 -25.73
N ASN A 281 -3.00 -0.54 -25.93
CA ASN A 281 -2.18 0.30 -26.83
C ASN A 281 -2.16 1.79 -26.48
N TRP A 282 -2.34 2.14 -25.20
CA TRP A 282 -2.09 3.51 -24.75
C TRP A 282 -0.62 3.85 -24.85
N HIS A 283 -0.33 5.11 -25.23
CA HIS A 283 0.99 5.68 -25.03
C HIS A 283 1.15 6.06 -23.57
N ILE A 284 2.02 5.36 -22.85
CA ILE A 284 2.32 5.68 -21.46
C ILE A 284 3.68 6.34 -21.40
N ILE A 285 3.73 7.59 -20.94
CA ILE A 285 4.94 8.39 -20.86
C ILE A 285 5.26 8.65 -19.40
N PHE A 286 6.46 8.28 -18.97
CA PHE A 286 6.98 8.68 -17.68
C PHE A 286 7.62 10.06 -17.78
N LEU A 287 7.23 10.99 -16.89
CA LEU A 287 7.77 12.33 -16.79
C LEU A 287 8.18 12.61 -15.34
N SER A 288 9.48 12.53 -15.08
CA SER A 288 10.04 12.59 -13.73
C SER A 288 11.08 13.69 -13.59
N GLU A 289 11.24 14.18 -12.37
CA GLU A 289 12.28 15.13 -11.99
C GLU A 289 13.65 14.49 -11.76
N ARG A 290 13.72 13.15 -11.72
CA ARG A 290 14.99 12.45 -11.60
C ARG A 290 15.96 12.98 -12.67
N PRO A 291 17.22 13.27 -12.31
CA PRO A 291 18.17 13.82 -13.26
C PRO A 291 18.50 12.78 -14.34
N THR A 292 18.83 13.25 -15.53
CA THR A 292 19.28 12.39 -16.64
C THR A 292 20.49 11.51 -16.26
N SER A 293 21.33 11.93 -15.32
CA SER A 293 22.41 11.10 -14.77
C SER A 293 21.93 9.84 -14.05
N ALA A 294 20.67 9.80 -13.59
CA ALA A 294 20.04 8.64 -12.96
C ALA A 294 19.31 7.71 -13.95
N GLN A 295 19.39 7.97 -15.26
CA GLN A 295 18.59 7.24 -16.27
C GLN A 295 18.71 5.72 -16.19
N ASN A 296 19.94 5.19 -16.11
CA ASN A 296 20.16 3.75 -16.06
C ASN A 296 19.58 3.11 -14.78
N ALA A 297 19.67 3.81 -13.64
CA ALA A 297 19.08 3.34 -12.39
C ALA A 297 17.54 3.35 -12.47
N THR A 298 16.95 4.43 -12.97
CA THR A 298 15.49 4.55 -13.15
C THR A 298 14.93 3.48 -14.08
N VAL A 299 15.59 3.22 -15.22
CA VAL A 299 15.18 2.15 -16.14
C VAL A 299 15.25 0.79 -15.46
N LYS A 300 16.33 0.51 -14.71
CA LYS A 300 16.48 -0.74 -13.97
C LYS A 300 15.36 -0.92 -12.93
N ASP A 301 15.03 0.13 -12.19
CA ASP A 301 13.98 0.08 -11.17
C ASP A 301 12.61 -0.16 -11.79
N LEU A 302 12.25 0.59 -12.85
CA LEU A 302 10.99 0.41 -13.57
C LEU A 302 10.84 -1.02 -14.12
N LEU A 303 11.88 -1.54 -14.79
CA LEU A 303 11.88 -2.90 -15.32
C LEU A 303 11.73 -3.95 -14.23
N SER A 304 12.45 -3.79 -13.12
CA SER A 304 12.39 -4.72 -11.99
C SER A 304 11.03 -4.68 -11.29
N ALA A 305 10.38 -3.52 -11.29
CA ALA A 305 9.04 -3.31 -10.76
C ALA A 305 7.92 -3.79 -11.70
N GLY A 306 8.24 -4.22 -12.93
CA GLY A 306 7.29 -4.79 -13.90
C GLY A 306 6.78 -3.81 -14.96
N PHE A 307 7.19 -2.55 -14.93
CA PHE A 307 6.93 -1.60 -16.01
C PHE A 307 7.89 -1.90 -17.16
N THR A 308 7.41 -2.27 -18.35
CA THR A 308 8.29 -2.80 -19.41
C THR A 308 8.07 -2.23 -20.81
N ARG A 309 6.96 -1.51 -21.05
CA ARG A 309 6.49 -1.10 -22.39
C ARG A 309 6.03 0.36 -22.43
N TRP A 310 6.74 1.25 -21.75
CA TRP A 310 6.45 2.69 -21.81
C TRP A 310 6.87 3.25 -23.18
N THR A 311 6.19 4.30 -23.64
CA THR A 311 6.49 4.98 -24.90
C THR A 311 7.72 5.86 -24.77
N LEU A 312 7.78 6.68 -23.73
CA LEU A 312 8.89 7.60 -23.45
C LEU A 312 9.19 7.65 -21.96
N LEU A 313 10.47 7.82 -21.64
CA LEU A 313 10.95 8.18 -20.31
C LEU A 313 11.62 9.55 -20.43
N ILE A 314 11.00 10.56 -19.82
CA ILE A 314 11.49 11.94 -19.82
C ILE A 314 12.02 12.25 -18.42
N LEU A 315 13.31 12.52 -18.36
CA LEU A 315 14.05 12.88 -17.16
C LEU A 315 14.52 14.33 -17.25
N ARG A 316 14.89 14.90 -16.09
CA ARG A 316 15.27 16.31 -16.01
C ARG A 316 16.74 16.50 -16.36
N SER A 317 17.03 17.36 -17.33
CA SER A 317 18.41 17.70 -17.69
C SER A 317 18.95 18.84 -16.84
N GLU A 318 20.28 18.97 -16.79
CA GLU A 318 20.96 19.98 -15.94
C GLU A 318 20.63 21.42 -16.34
N ASN A 319 20.44 21.69 -17.63
CA ASN A 319 20.01 23.01 -18.14
C ASN A 319 18.56 23.37 -17.76
N GLU A 320 17.78 22.42 -17.26
CA GLU A 320 16.41 22.62 -16.78
C GLU A 320 16.36 22.66 -15.24
N ALA A 321 17.51 22.59 -14.56
CA ALA A 321 17.58 22.58 -13.10
C ALA A 321 17.10 23.90 -12.46
N SER A 322 17.16 25.02 -13.18
CA SER A 322 16.69 26.33 -12.71
C SER A 322 15.18 26.52 -12.79
N MET A 323 14.47 25.70 -13.56
CA MET A 323 13.01 25.77 -13.66
C MET A 323 12.35 25.32 -12.36
N THR A 324 11.16 25.83 -12.04
CA THR A 324 10.31 25.12 -11.06
C THR A 324 9.87 23.79 -11.66
N VAL A 325 9.49 22.84 -10.80
CA VAL A 325 9.01 21.52 -11.23
C VAL A 325 7.77 21.66 -12.09
N LYS A 326 6.84 22.51 -11.66
CA LYS A 326 5.62 22.81 -12.39
C LYS A 326 5.92 23.37 -13.79
N GLU A 327 6.85 24.31 -13.91
CA GLU A 327 7.27 24.85 -15.20
C GLU A 327 7.90 23.78 -16.09
N TYR A 328 8.83 22.99 -15.55
CA TYR A 328 9.47 21.88 -16.25
C TYR A 328 8.44 20.88 -16.78
N LYS A 329 7.57 20.34 -15.92
CA LYS A 329 6.57 19.33 -16.32
C LYS A 329 5.54 19.92 -17.29
N SER A 330 5.10 21.15 -17.07
CA SER A 330 4.20 21.86 -18.01
C SER A 330 4.82 22.02 -19.39
N LYS A 331 6.09 22.42 -19.46
CA LYS A 331 6.83 22.56 -20.72
C LYS A 331 6.93 21.23 -21.45
N LYS A 332 7.31 20.15 -20.75
CA LYS A 332 7.41 18.80 -21.36
C LYS A 332 6.09 18.27 -21.87
N ARG A 333 4.98 18.49 -21.16
CA ARG A 333 3.65 18.09 -21.66
C ARG A 333 3.24 18.88 -22.90
N MET A 334 3.52 20.18 -22.96
CA MET A 334 3.26 20.97 -24.18
C MET A 334 4.13 20.50 -25.36
N GLU A 335 5.41 20.18 -25.13
CA GLU A 335 6.29 19.61 -26.16
C GLU A 335 5.76 18.26 -26.69
N LEU A 336 5.11 17.45 -25.84
CA LEU A 336 4.48 16.20 -26.24
C LEU A 336 3.24 16.43 -27.12
N GLU A 337 2.35 17.34 -26.74
CA GLU A 337 1.19 17.74 -27.55
C GLU A 337 1.63 18.27 -28.93
N GLN A 338 2.67 19.12 -28.96
CA GLN A 338 3.24 19.62 -30.21
C GLN A 338 3.82 18.52 -31.11
N LYS A 339 4.27 17.41 -30.51
CA LYS A 339 4.74 16.21 -31.23
C LYS A 339 3.62 15.27 -31.64
N GLY A 340 2.36 15.61 -31.37
CA GLY A 340 1.18 14.81 -31.75
C GLY A 340 0.77 13.77 -30.71
N TYR A 341 1.31 13.80 -29.48
CA TYR A 341 0.79 12.97 -28.39
C TYR A 341 -0.47 13.61 -27.81
N HIS A 342 -1.59 12.90 -27.88
CA HIS A 342 -2.86 13.37 -27.32
C HIS A 342 -2.97 13.01 -25.84
N ILE A 343 -2.58 13.92 -24.95
CA ILE A 343 -2.61 13.70 -23.49
C ILE A 343 -4.05 13.75 -23.01
N LYS A 344 -4.61 12.59 -22.64
CA LYS A 344 -5.97 12.48 -22.11
C LYS A 344 -6.04 12.66 -20.60
N SER A 345 -4.94 12.38 -19.91
CA SER A 345 -4.85 12.52 -18.46
C SER A 345 -3.40 12.53 -17.98
N VAL A 346 -3.24 13.01 -16.76
CA VAL A 346 -2.01 12.99 -15.98
C VAL A 346 -2.30 12.38 -14.60
N ILE A 347 -1.37 11.58 -14.09
CA ILE A 347 -1.43 11.03 -12.73
C ILE A 347 -0.08 11.27 -12.05
N GLY A 348 -0.14 11.83 -10.85
CA GLY A 348 1.02 12.11 -10.03
C GLY A 348 0.65 12.33 -8.58
N ASP A 349 1.64 12.28 -7.71
CA ASP A 349 1.52 12.45 -6.27
C ASP A 349 1.72 13.90 -5.83
N GLN A 350 2.15 14.80 -6.72
CA GLN A 350 2.31 16.22 -6.47
C GLN A 350 1.32 17.05 -7.29
N TRP A 351 0.95 18.23 -6.77
CA TRP A 351 0.15 19.19 -7.52
C TRP A 351 0.90 19.75 -8.74
N SER A 352 2.23 19.79 -8.70
CA SER A 352 3.08 20.17 -9.83
C SER A 352 2.97 19.20 -11.02
N ASP A 353 2.64 17.93 -10.78
CA ASP A 353 2.45 16.91 -11.83
C ASP A 353 1.17 17.14 -12.63
N ILE A 354 0.13 17.57 -11.92
CA ILE A 354 -1.24 17.61 -12.41
C ILE A 354 -1.77 19.04 -12.62
N THR A 355 -0.92 20.05 -12.52
CA THR A 355 -1.34 21.44 -12.79
C THR A 355 -0.52 22.06 -13.92
N GLY A 356 -1.06 23.14 -14.49
CA GLY A 356 -0.51 23.78 -15.68
C GLY A 356 -1.13 23.24 -16.98
N PRO A 357 -0.62 23.71 -18.13
CA PRO A 357 -1.11 23.33 -19.44
C PRO A 357 -0.86 21.84 -19.76
N ALA A 358 -1.56 21.37 -20.79
CA ALA A 358 -1.43 20.02 -21.38
C ALA A 358 -1.57 18.89 -20.35
N THR A 359 -2.59 18.96 -19.49
CA THR A 359 -2.88 17.96 -18.45
C THR A 359 -4.03 17.00 -18.82
N GLY A 360 -4.65 17.17 -19.99
CA GLY A 360 -5.85 16.46 -20.38
C GLY A 360 -7.11 16.95 -19.66
N ASP A 361 -8.25 16.29 -19.93
CA ASP A 361 -9.55 16.74 -19.41
C ASP A 361 -9.74 16.35 -17.93
N GLN A 362 -9.17 15.23 -17.51
CA GLN A 362 -9.24 14.73 -16.13
C GLN A 362 -7.84 14.45 -15.59
N ARG A 363 -7.66 14.69 -14.30
CA ARG A 363 -6.36 14.65 -13.61
C ARG A 363 -6.52 13.93 -12.27
N PHE A 364 -5.50 13.19 -11.85
CA PHE A 364 -5.59 12.36 -10.65
C PHE A 364 -4.41 12.61 -9.72
N LYS A 365 -4.70 13.15 -8.53
CA LYS A 365 -3.74 13.38 -7.44
C LYS A 365 -3.68 12.13 -6.57
N LEU A 366 -2.53 11.49 -6.50
CA LEU A 366 -2.26 10.40 -5.55
C LEU A 366 -1.86 10.99 -4.19
N PRO A 367 -2.14 10.29 -3.07
CA PRO A 367 -1.69 10.75 -1.76
C PRO A 367 -0.16 10.70 -1.67
N ASN A 368 0.44 11.77 -1.18
CA ASN A 368 1.83 11.79 -0.73
C ASN A 368 1.98 12.77 0.43
N PRO A 369 1.88 12.26 1.67
CA PRO A 369 2.05 13.10 2.85
C PRO A 369 3.53 13.23 3.27
N ILE A 370 4.46 12.57 2.57
CA ILE A 370 5.88 12.49 2.96
C ILE A 370 6.59 13.82 2.70
N TYR A 371 6.33 14.42 1.55
CA TYR A 371 6.92 15.68 1.12
C TYR A 371 6.00 16.42 0.15
N GLN A 372 6.19 17.74 0.04
CA GLN A 372 5.61 18.55 -1.02
C GLN A 372 6.69 19.14 -1.91
N VAL A 373 6.40 19.14 -3.20
CA VAL A 373 7.15 19.86 -4.22
C VAL A 373 6.34 21.10 -4.62
N LEU A 374 6.83 22.27 -4.21
CA LEU A 374 6.16 23.56 -4.41
C LEU A 374 6.45 24.20 -5.77
#